data_AF-A0A957ZGQ1-F1
#
_entry.id   AF-A0A957ZGQ1-F1
#
_cell.length_a   1.000
_cell.length_b   1.000
_cell.length_c   1.000
_cell.angle_alpha   90.00
_cell.angle_beta   90.00
_cell.angle_gamma   90.00
#
_symmetry.space_group_name_H-M   'P 1'
#
loop_
_entity.id
_entity.type
_entity.pdbx_description
1 polymer ?
#
loop_
_entity_poly.entity_id
_entity_poly.type
_entity_poly.pdbx_seq_one_letter_code
_entity_poly.pdbx_strand_id
1 'polypeptide(L)'
;MAWLLELDALKHLKLCTQKTVRWRGYAAEATTLRELGLLIFDPVEVDGVAVPPKHVVDAVLYPHVKMQEADRDVTVFRVEVSGQKDGYPAHGRVDMLDRYDEELGFTSMARVTAFTGAIVARMAARGAFTATGWTTPEKVLTGDLFRELVAELARAGVFFTETEERTSKLG
;
A
#
# COMPACT_ATOMS: atom_id res chain seq x y z
N MET A 1 -13.91 0.87 2.33
CA MET A 1 -13.29 -0.18 3.18
C MET A 1 -14.21 -0.59 4.32
N ALA A 2 -15.49 -0.85 4.06
CA ALA A 2 -16.41 -1.28 5.12
C ALA A 2 -16.07 -2.70 5.61
N TRP A 3 -15.56 -3.56 4.73
CA TRP A 3 -15.23 -4.97 5.03
C TRP A 3 -14.09 -5.14 6.05
N LEU A 4 -13.17 -4.18 6.20
CA LEU A 4 -12.12 -4.26 7.23
C LEU A 4 -12.70 -4.18 8.64
N LEU A 5 -13.85 -3.52 8.83
CA LEU A 5 -14.54 -3.47 10.13
C LEU A 5 -15.23 -4.79 10.48
N GLU A 6 -15.33 -5.74 9.54
CA GLU A 6 -15.77 -7.11 9.83
C GLU A 6 -14.69 -7.92 10.55
N LEU A 7 -13.44 -7.47 10.55
CA LEU A 7 -12.38 -8.12 11.32
C LEU A 7 -12.58 -7.86 12.81
N ASP A 8 -12.60 -8.95 13.59
CA ASP A 8 -12.73 -8.87 15.05
C ASP A 8 -11.70 -7.94 15.71
N ALA A 9 -10.48 -7.89 15.16
CA ALA A 9 -9.40 -7.03 15.64
C ALA A 9 -9.70 -5.53 15.46
N LEU A 10 -10.57 -5.16 14.52
CA LEU A 10 -10.86 -3.77 14.15
C LEU A 10 -12.29 -3.33 14.53
N LYS A 11 -13.12 -4.21 15.10
CA LYS A 11 -14.54 -3.90 15.40
C LYS A 11 -14.76 -2.75 16.38
N HIS A 12 -13.77 -2.44 17.22
CA HIS A 12 -13.83 -1.35 18.20
C HIS A 12 -13.14 -0.06 17.71
N LEU A 13 -12.66 -0.05 16.47
CA LEU A 13 -11.97 1.08 15.89
C LEU A 13 -12.96 2.23 15.65
N LYS A 14 -12.67 3.39 16.23
CA LYS A 14 -13.49 4.61 16.05
C LYS A 14 -13.18 5.34 14.74
N LEU A 15 -11.93 5.25 14.28
CA LEU A 15 -11.43 5.94 13.10
C LEU A 15 -10.43 5.05 12.37
N CYS A 16 -10.70 4.79 11.09
CA CYS A 16 -9.74 4.21 10.15
C CYS A 16 -9.48 5.23 9.06
N THR A 17 -8.23 5.42 8.66
CA THR A 17 -7.93 6.17 7.44
C THR A 17 -6.79 5.49 6.71
N GLN A 18 -7.00 5.22 5.43
CA GLN A 18 -5.94 4.82 4.52
C GLN A 18 -5.59 6.02 3.66
N LYS A 19 -4.29 6.27 3.53
CA LYS A 19 -3.76 7.38 2.74
C LYS A 19 -2.70 6.87 1.80
N THR A 20 -2.58 7.56 0.68
CA THR A 20 -1.50 7.36 -0.27
C THR A 20 -0.54 8.53 -0.15
N VAL A 21 0.75 8.25 0.03
CA VAL A 21 1.78 9.28 0.12
C VAL A 21 2.35 9.62 -1.25
N ARG A 22 2.72 10.90 -1.40
CA ARG A 22 3.29 11.47 -2.62
C ARG A 22 4.33 12.51 -2.24
N TRP A 23 5.23 12.81 -3.18
CA TRP A 23 6.14 13.93 -3.03
C TRP A 23 5.39 15.25 -2.88
N ARG A 24 6.00 16.20 -2.16
CA ARG A 24 5.44 17.54 -1.97
C ARG A 24 5.18 18.18 -3.34
N GLY A 25 4.00 18.80 -3.51
CA GLY A 25 3.59 19.43 -4.77
C GLY A 25 2.64 18.56 -5.60
N TYR A 26 2.83 17.23 -5.61
CA TYR A 26 2.04 16.31 -6.45
C TYR A 26 0.53 16.49 -6.32
N ALA A 27 0.02 16.60 -5.08
CA ALA A 27 -1.42 16.69 -4.84
C ALA A 27 -2.01 18.01 -5.38
N ALA A 28 -1.23 19.09 -5.38
CA ALA A 28 -1.65 20.37 -5.94
C ALA A 28 -1.73 20.29 -7.47
N GLU A 29 -0.69 19.76 -8.11
CA GLU A 29 -0.64 19.57 -9.57
C GLU A 29 -1.77 18.66 -10.08
N ALA A 30 -1.96 17.50 -9.44
CA ALA A 30 -3.05 16.60 -9.78
C ALA A 30 -4.43 17.23 -9.56
N THR A 31 -4.57 18.10 -8.56
CA THR A 31 -5.80 18.86 -8.32
C THR A 31 -6.04 19.89 -9.41
N THR A 32 -5.01 20.61 -9.86
CA THR A 32 -5.12 21.52 -11.01
C THR A 32 -5.58 20.81 -12.27
N LEU A 33 -4.99 19.65 -12.61
CA LEU A 33 -5.42 18.86 -13.77
C LEU A 33 -6.90 18.43 -13.65
N ARG A 34 -7.34 18.04 -12.44
CA ARG A 34 -8.73 17.68 -12.16
C ARG A 34 -9.67 18.87 -12.36
N GLU A 35 -9.34 20.02 -11.79
CA GLU A 35 -10.17 21.24 -11.83
C GLU A 35 -10.29 21.83 -13.23
N LEU A 36 -9.27 21.64 -14.07
CA LEU A 36 -9.32 21.98 -15.50
C LEU A 36 -10.13 20.98 -16.34
N GLY A 37 -10.66 19.92 -15.74
CA GLY A 37 -11.41 18.88 -16.47
C GLY A 37 -10.54 17.94 -17.30
N LEU A 38 -9.21 17.97 -17.13
CA LEU A 38 -8.28 17.19 -17.95
C LEU A 38 -8.20 15.71 -17.54
N LEU A 39 -8.79 15.34 -16.39
CA LEU A 39 -8.79 13.97 -15.88
C LEU A 39 -10.12 13.23 -16.07
N ILE A 40 -11.08 13.81 -16.79
CA ILE A 40 -12.38 13.17 -17.06
C ILE A 40 -12.29 12.22 -18.25
N PHE A 41 -13.14 11.18 -18.21
CA PHE A 41 -13.30 10.22 -19.31
C PHE A 41 -14.45 10.57 -20.25
N ASP A 42 -15.36 11.45 -19.84
CA ASP A 42 -16.44 11.91 -20.70
C ASP A 42 -15.86 12.70 -21.89
N PRO A 43 -16.20 12.31 -23.14
CA PRO A 43 -15.65 12.97 -24.32
C PRO A 43 -16.09 14.43 -24.42
N VAL A 44 -15.18 15.27 -24.91
CA VAL A 44 -15.48 16.64 -25.37
C VAL A 44 -15.32 16.69 -26.89
N GLU A 45 -16.05 17.59 -27.56
CA GLU A 45 -15.91 17.79 -29.01
C GLU A 45 -14.72 18.72 -29.30
N VAL A 46 -13.80 18.28 -30.16
CA VAL A 46 -12.69 19.07 -30.69
C VAL A 46 -12.64 18.85 -32.20
N ASP A 47 -12.86 19.92 -32.99
CA ASP A 47 -12.87 19.85 -34.46
C ASP A 47 -13.77 18.73 -35.03
N GLY A 48 -14.95 18.51 -34.44
CA GLY A 48 -15.88 17.46 -34.85
C GLY A 48 -15.52 16.04 -34.37
N VAL A 49 -14.46 15.87 -33.58
CA VAL A 49 -14.04 14.59 -33.01
C VAL A 49 -14.33 14.56 -31.51
N ALA A 50 -14.99 13.49 -31.05
CA ALA A 50 -15.21 13.25 -29.62
C ALA A 50 -13.94 12.69 -28.97
N VAL A 51 -13.34 13.43 -28.04
CA VAL A 51 -12.06 13.09 -27.40
C VAL A 51 -12.20 13.11 -25.88
N PRO A 52 -11.91 12.01 -25.17
CA PRO A 52 -11.75 12.02 -23.72
C PRO A 52 -10.50 12.81 -23.30
N PRO A 53 -10.61 13.91 -22.54
CA PRO A 53 -9.45 14.70 -22.12
C PRO A 53 -8.36 13.87 -21.42
N LYS A 54 -8.77 12.89 -20.60
CA LYS A 54 -7.85 11.97 -19.92
C LYS A 54 -6.94 11.22 -20.89
N HIS A 55 -7.43 10.81 -22.07
CA HIS A 55 -6.61 10.12 -23.05
C HIS A 55 -5.55 11.05 -23.68
N VAL A 56 -5.88 12.33 -23.87
CA VAL A 56 -4.92 13.32 -24.35
C VAL A 56 -3.84 13.54 -23.29
N VAL A 57 -4.23 13.71 -22.03
CA VAL A 57 -3.26 13.83 -20.93
C VAL A 57 -2.36 12.61 -20.88
N ASP A 58 -2.90 11.39 -20.95
CA ASP A 58 -2.08 10.17 -20.93
C ASP A 58 -1.11 10.14 -22.11
N ALA A 59 -1.58 10.42 -23.33
CA ALA A 59 -0.74 10.40 -24.52
C ALA A 59 0.40 11.43 -24.48
N VAL A 60 0.13 12.62 -23.94
CA VAL A 60 1.11 13.71 -23.87
C VAL A 60 2.02 13.57 -22.65
N LEU A 61 1.48 13.29 -21.47
CA LEU A 61 2.23 13.29 -20.22
C LEU A 61 3.02 12.01 -20.00
N TYR A 62 2.45 10.84 -20.33
CA TYR A 62 3.07 9.54 -20.03
C TYR A 62 4.50 9.39 -20.55
N PRO A 63 4.85 9.81 -21.78
CA PRO A 63 6.24 9.75 -22.26
C PRO A 63 7.25 10.50 -21.37
N HIS A 64 6.81 11.54 -20.65
CA HIS A 64 7.67 12.35 -19.78
C HIS A 64 7.78 11.82 -18.35
N VAL A 65 6.82 11.02 -17.90
CA VAL A 65 6.75 10.52 -16.51
C VAL A 65 6.93 9.01 -16.40
N LYS A 66 7.02 8.31 -17.53
CA LYS A 66 7.31 6.88 -17.58
C LYS A 66 8.72 6.62 -17.06
N MET A 67 8.84 5.66 -16.15
CA MET A 67 10.14 5.18 -15.66
C MET A 67 11.02 4.71 -16.82
N GLN A 68 12.26 5.15 -16.80
CA GLN A 68 13.36 4.71 -17.65
C GLN A 68 14.21 3.66 -16.90
N GLU A 69 15.08 2.96 -17.64
CA GLU A 69 15.94 1.90 -17.08
C GLU A 69 16.89 2.40 -15.98
N ALA A 70 17.32 3.66 -16.07
CA ALA A 70 18.17 4.30 -15.07
C ALA A 70 17.40 4.77 -13.82
N ASP A 71 16.06 4.83 -13.87
CA ASP A 71 15.27 5.31 -12.75
C ASP A 71 15.26 4.27 -11.62
N ARG A 72 15.09 4.78 -10.39
CA ARG A 72 15.06 4.01 -9.15
C ARG A 72 13.82 4.39 -8.38
N ASP A 73 13.04 3.39 -7.95
CA ASP A 73 11.82 3.61 -7.18
C ASP A 73 12.03 3.31 -5.69
N VAL A 74 11.03 3.71 -4.91
CA VAL A 74 10.97 3.54 -3.46
C VAL A 74 9.54 3.22 -3.08
N THR A 75 9.37 2.23 -2.21
CA THR A 75 8.08 1.96 -1.56
C THR A 75 8.19 2.28 -0.08
N VAL A 76 7.27 3.11 0.39
CA VAL A 76 7.10 3.40 1.82
C VAL A 76 5.73 2.95 2.28
N PHE A 77 5.70 2.32 3.44
CA PHE A 77 4.47 1.88 4.07
C PHE A 77 4.55 2.16 5.57
N ARG A 78 3.44 2.65 6.12
CA ARG A 78 3.30 2.95 7.54
C ARG A 78 1.92 2.56 8.02
N VAL A 79 1.90 1.86 9.15
CA VAL A 79 0.70 1.67 9.97
C VAL A 79 0.91 2.38 11.30
N GLU A 80 -0.04 3.21 11.69
CA GLU A 80 -0.08 3.85 13.00
C GLU A 80 -1.37 3.44 13.70
N VAL A 81 -1.25 3.01 14.95
CA VAL A 81 -2.37 2.63 15.80
C VAL A 81 -2.25 3.39 17.11
N SER A 82 -3.33 4.01 17.55
CA SER A 82 -3.43 4.69 18.84
C SER A 82 -4.66 4.23 19.57
N GLY A 83 -4.53 3.89 20.85
CA GLY A 83 -5.65 3.41 21.65
C GLY A 83 -5.30 3.19 23.10
N GLN A 84 -5.93 2.19 23.71
CA GLN A 84 -5.66 1.78 25.08
C GLN A 84 -5.26 0.30 25.11
N LYS A 85 -4.25 -0.02 25.93
CA LYS A 85 -3.78 -1.38 26.21
C LYS A 85 -3.63 -1.51 27.73
N ASP A 86 -4.28 -2.52 28.31
CA ASP A 86 -4.29 -2.75 29.77
C ASP A 86 -4.74 -1.52 30.59
N GLY A 87 -5.65 -0.70 30.03
CA GLY A 87 -6.17 0.52 30.65
C GLY A 87 -5.28 1.77 30.50
N TYR A 88 -4.15 1.67 29.79
CA TYR A 88 -3.21 2.78 29.56
C TYR A 88 -3.21 3.22 28.09
N PRO A 89 -3.00 4.53 27.80
CA PRO A 89 -2.76 4.99 26.44
C PRO A 89 -1.54 4.30 25.83
N ALA A 90 -1.70 3.80 24.61
CA ALA A 90 -0.66 3.12 23.87
C ALA A 90 -0.67 3.54 22.40
N HIS A 91 0.52 3.66 21.84
CA HIS A 91 0.75 3.95 20.43
C HIS A 91 1.65 2.88 19.83
N GLY A 92 1.25 2.36 18.68
CA GLY A 92 2.02 1.40 17.90
C GLY A 92 2.27 1.95 16.50
N ARG A 93 3.47 1.72 15.98
CA ARG A 93 3.86 2.07 14.63
C ARG A 93 4.58 0.91 13.96
N VAL A 94 4.26 0.67 12.70
CA VAL A 94 5.01 -0.23 11.82
C VAL A 94 5.45 0.56 10.60
N ASP A 95 6.73 0.55 10.29
CA ASP A 95 7.31 1.17 9.10
C ASP A 95 7.92 0.10 8.18
N MET A 96 7.80 0.30 6.87
CA MET A 96 8.58 -0.39 5.87
C MET A 96 9.09 0.63 4.85
N LEU A 97 10.37 0.57 4.58
CA LEU A 97 11.03 1.34 3.53
C LEU A 97 11.81 0.35 2.67
N ASP A 98 11.40 0.22 1.43
CA ASP A 98 12.07 -0.60 0.43
C ASP A 98 12.52 0.28 -0.73
N ARG A 99 13.64 -0.10 -1.35
CA ARG A 99 14.27 0.65 -2.44
C ARG A 99 14.57 -0.30 -3.58
N TYR A 100 14.74 0.27 -4.77
CA TYR A 100 15.26 -0.45 -5.92
C TYR A 100 16.50 -1.29 -5.54
N ASP A 101 16.51 -2.54 -6.01
CA ASP A 101 17.57 -3.50 -5.77
C ASP A 101 18.59 -3.42 -6.91
N GLU A 102 19.76 -2.85 -6.62
CA GLU A 102 20.84 -2.69 -7.59
C GLU A 102 21.53 -4.02 -7.96
N GLU A 103 21.41 -5.05 -7.13
CA GLU A 103 22.05 -6.35 -7.38
C GLU A 103 21.22 -7.19 -8.35
N LEU A 104 19.90 -7.27 -8.12
CA LEU A 104 19.00 -8.09 -8.91
C LEU A 104 18.21 -7.31 -9.97
N GLY A 105 18.28 -5.98 -9.96
CA GLY A 105 17.60 -5.11 -10.91
C GLY A 105 16.08 -5.01 -10.71
N PHE A 106 15.56 -5.44 -9.55
CA PHE A 106 14.13 -5.36 -9.25
C PHE A 106 13.75 -3.99 -8.69
N THR A 107 12.64 -3.45 -9.19
CA THR A 107 12.01 -2.27 -8.57
C THR A 107 11.52 -2.60 -7.17
N SER A 108 11.52 -1.60 -6.29
CA SER A 108 10.98 -1.73 -4.95
C SER A 108 9.53 -2.23 -4.97
N MET A 109 8.71 -1.65 -5.84
CA MET A 109 7.31 -2.05 -6.00
C MET A 109 7.17 -3.51 -6.44
N ALA A 110 8.04 -3.99 -7.33
CA ALA A 110 8.04 -5.38 -7.76
C ALA A 110 8.41 -6.32 -6.62
N ARG A 111 9.43 -5.98 -5.82
CA ARG A 111 9.86 -6.80 -4.67
C ARG A 111 8.75 -6.94 -3.65
N VAL A 112 8.22 -5.83 -3.14
CA VAL A 112 7.19 -5.85 -2.09
C VAL A 112 5.88 -6.51 -2.55
N THR A 113 5.54 -6.41 -3.84
CA THR A 113 4.31 -6.98 -4.39
C THR A 113 4.49 -8.44 -4.77
N ALA A 114 5.45 -8.74 -5.64
CA ALA A 114 5.61 -10.07 -6.22
C ALA A 114 6.19 -11.07 -5.21
N PHE A 115 7.10 -10.65 -4.33
CA PHE A 115 7.67 -11.58 -3.35
C PHE A 115 6.62 -11.98 -2.31
N THR A 116 5.82 -11.01 -1.83
CA THR A 116 4.65 -11.29 -0.98
C THR A 116 3.71 -12.28 -1.67
N GLY A 117 3.36 -12.04 -2.94
CA GLY A 117 2.51 -12.94 -3.71
C GLY A 117 3.10 -14.35 -3.86
N ALA A 118 4.39 -14.46 -4.17
CA ALA A 118 5.08 -15.74 -4.33
C ALA A 118 5.18 -16.54 -3.02
N ILE A 119 5.44 -15.87 -1.89
CA ILE A 119 5.48 -16.50 -0.56
C ILE A 119 4.10 -17.04 -0.20
N VAL A 120 3.06 -16.22 -0.35
CA VAL A 120 1.67 -16.63 -0.06
C VAL A 120 1.21 -17.76 -0.99
N ALA A 121 1.61 -17.73 -2.27
CA ALA A 121 1.32 -18.82 -3.20
C ALA A 121 1.99 -20.14 -2.79
N ARG A 122 3.25 -20.09 -2.31
CA ARG A 122 3.93 -21.28 -1.75
C ARG A 122 3.24 -21.80 -0.50
N MET A 123 2.77 -20.91 0.39
CA MET A 123 1.97 -21.29 1.57
C MET A 123 0.68 -22.00 1.16
N ALA A 124 -0.04 -21.48 0.15
CA ALA A 124 -1.23 -22.12 -0.38
C ALA A 124 -0.93 -23.50 -0.98
N ALA A 125 0.11 -23.60 -1.81
CA ALA A 125 0.48 -24.85 -2.49
C ALA A 125 0.81 -26.01 -1.53
N ARG A 126 1.38 -25.72 -0.36
CA ARG A 126 1.66 -26.73 0.68
C ARG A 126 0.51 -26.95 1.68
N GLY A 127 -0.67 -26.37 1.44
CA GLY A 127 -1.84 -26.56 2.28
C GLY A 127 -1.80 -25.82 3.62
N ALA A 128 -1.10 -24.68 3.71
CA ALA A 128 -1.01 -23.93 4.96
C ALA A 128 -2.32 -23.25 5.39
N PHE A 129 -3.26 -23.04 4.46
CA PHE A 129 -4.55 -22.40 4.73
C PHE A 129 -5.65 -23.44 4.88
N THR A 130 -6.45 -23.30 5.95
CA THR A 130 -7.65 -24.11 6.18
C THR A 130 -8.90 -23.53 5.51
N ALA A 131 -8.89 -22.22 5.22
CA ALA A 131 -9.99 -21.54 4.56
C ALA A 131 -10.13 -21.99 3.09
N THR A 132 -11.36 -22.20 2.65
CA THR A 132 -11.69 -22.58 1.27
C THR A 132 -12.61 -21.54 0.63
N GLY A 133 -12.66 -21.51 -0.70
CA GLY A 133 -13.43 -20.53 -1.46
C GLY A 133 -12.78 -19.14 -1.49
N TRP A 134 -13.59 -18.12 -1.75
CA TRP A 134 -13.12 -16.74 -1.81
C TRP A 134 -12.90 -16.20 -0.38
N THR A 135 -11.67 -15.77 -0.10
CA THR A 135 -11.28 -15.18 1.18
C THR A 135 -10.26 -14.07 0.95
N THR A 136 -10.02 -13.26 1.97
CA THR A 136 -9.10 -12.13 1.91
C THR A 136 -7.82 -12.38 2.73
N PRO A 137 -6.68 -11.81 2.32
CA PRO A 137 -5.40 -12.01 3.00
C PRO A 137 -5.47 -11.72 4.50
N GLU A 138 -6.16 -10.66 4.91
CA GLU A 138 -6.33 -10.27 6.31
C GLU A 138 -7.08 -11.30 7.19
N LYS A 139 -7.84 -12.22 6.58
CA LYS A 139 -8.53 -13.30 7.29
C LYS A 139 -7.68 -14.56 7.45
N VAL A 140 -6.75 -14.80 6.52
CA VAL A 140 -5.97 -16.07 6.46
C VAL A 140 -4.51 -15.91 6.86
N LEU A 141 -3.92 -14.73 6.68
CA LEU A 141 -2.56 -14.41 7.08
C LEU A 141 -2.58 -13.74 8.45
N THR A 142 -2.85 -14.53 9.48
CA THR A 142 -2.84 -14.09 10.89
C THR A 142 -1.94 -15.00 11.72
N GLY A 143 -1.58 -14.56 12.93
CA GLY A 143 -0.80 -15.36 13.87
C GLY A 143 0.53 -15.85 13.29
N ASP A 144 0.75 -17.17 13.31
CA ASP A 144 1.99 -17.79 12.82
C ASP A 144 2.20 -17.63 11.32
N LEU A 145 1.14 -17.67 10.52
CA LEU A 145 1.26 -17.50 9.06
C LEU A 145 1.70 -16.09 8.70
N PHE A 146 1.23 -15.07 9.44
CA PHE A 146 1.71 -13.71 9.29
C PHE A 146 3.17 -13.57 9.69
N ARG A 147 3.56 -14.16 10.85
CA ARG A 147 4.96 -14.17 11.29
C ARG A 147 5.88 -14.83 10.27
N GLU A 148 5.46 -15.94 9.68
CA GLU A 148 6.22 -16.61 8.63
C GLU A 148 6.35 -15.75 7.38
N LEU A 149 5.28 -15.08 6.94
CA LEU A 149 5.33 -14.18 5.79
C LEU A 149 6.35 -13.04 6.02
N VAL A 150 6.30 -12.39 7.19
CA VAL A 150 7.26 -11.32 7.54
C VAL A 150 8.69 -11.87 7.59
N ALA A 151 8.90 -13.07 8.13
CA ALA A 151 10.22 -13.69 8.19
C ALA A 151 10.77 -14.06 6.79
N GLU A 152 9.94 -14.60 5.89
CA GLU A 152 10.34 -14.90 4.50
C GLU A 152 10.63 -13.60 3.72
N LEU A 153 9.85 -12.54 3.92
CA LEU A 153 10.11 -11.23 3.33
C LEU A 153 11.44 -10.64 3.84
N ALA A 154 11.74 -10.79 5.13
CA ALA A 154 13.02 -10.36 5.71
C ALA A 154 14.21 -11.13 5.11
N ARG A 155 14.06 -12.43 4.83
CA ARG A 155 15.07 -13.23 4.10
C ARG A 155 15.28 -12.73 2.67
N ALA A 156 14.24 -12.17 2.05
CA ALA A 156 14.31 -11.52 0.74
C ALA A 156 14.70 -10.03 0.80
N GLY A 157 15.15 -9.56 1.97
CA GLY A 157 15.64 -8.19 2.16
C GLY A 157 14.56 -7.11 2.29
N VAL A 158 13.31 -7.48 2.59
CA VAL A 158 12.21 -6.55 2.85
C VAL A 158 11.91 -6.56 4.35
N PHE A 159 12.17 -5.45 5.03
CA PHE A 159 12.10 -5.36 6.49
C PHE A 159 10.97 -4.45 6.98
N PHE A 160 10.39 -4.85 8.11
CA PHE A 160 9.40 -4.07 8.84
C PHE A 160 9.97 -3.70 10.21
N THR A 161 9.84 -2.43 10.59
CA THR A 161 10.28 -1.92 11.89
C THR A 161 9.06 -1.61 12.74
N GLU A 162 8.94 -2.29 13.88
CA GLU A 162 7.88 -2.05 14.85
C GLU A 162 8.35 -1.10 15.96
N THR A 163 7.48 -0.21 16.42
CA THR A 163 7.74 0.69 17.56
C THR A 163 6.49 0.77 18.43
N GLU A 164 6.63 0.53 19.74
CA GLU A 164 5.56 0.67 20.73
C GLU A 164 5.95 1.77 21.72
N GLU A 165 5.12 2.81 21.82
CA GLU A 165 5.23 3.84 22.84
C GLU A 165 4.11 3.66 23.87
N ARG A 166 4.50 3.45 25.13
CA ARG A 166 3.59 3.38 26.27
C ARG A 166 3.67 4.69 27.03
N THR A 167 2.55 5.39 27.14
CA THR A 167 2.49 6.63 27.92
C THR A 167 1.97 6.31 29.31
N SER A 168 2.76 6.56 30.34
CA SER A 168 2.29 6.51 31.73
C SER A 168 1.33 7.66 32.01
N LYS A 169 0.33 7.46 32.88
CA LYS A 169 -0.46 8.59 33.43
C LYS A 169 0.51 9.55 34.12
N LEU A 170 0.43 10.84 33.78
CA LEU A 170 0.82 11.88 34.74
C LEU A 170 -0.08 11.69 35.96
N GLY A 171 0.55 11.46 37.11
CA GLY A 171 -0.10 11.15 38.38
C GLY A 171 -1.11 12.20 38.84
#